data_AF-A0A2I0KCS1-F1
#
_entry.id   AF-A0A2I0KCS1-F1
#
_cell.length_a   1.000
_cell.length_b   1.000
_cell.length_c   1.000
_cell.angle_alpha   90.00
_cell.angle_beta   90.00
_cell.angle_gamma   90.00
#
_symmetry.space_group_name_H-M   'P 1'
#
loop_
_entity.id
_entity.type
_entity.pdbx_description
1 polymer ?
#
loop_
_entity_poly.entity_id
_entity_poly.type
_entity_poly.pdbx_seq_one_letter_code
_entity_poly.pdbx_strand_id
1 'polypeptide(L)'
;MWGIDVIGLISPKASSGHLFLLVAIDYFTKWIEAITLASVTAIVVACFLKRDIIAQYEVPATIITDNAKNLNNKVVDELCAQFKIQHCNSSPYRPQMNSAVEAANKNIKKIIDKMTENYKDWHEMLPFALLAYRTSIRTSTGVPHTPWSTAWKQFS
;
A
#
# COMPACT_ATOMS: atom_id res chain seq x y z
N MET A 1 5.11 6.23 9.51
CA MET A 1 5.78 6.63 8.24
C MET A 1 5.23 5.72 7.19
N TRP A 2 4.78 6.23 6.06
CA TRP A 2 4.10 5.42 5.05
C TRP A 2 4.95 5.26 3.79
N GLY A 3 5.03 4.04 3.26
CA GLY A 3 5.61 3.74 1.97
C GLY A 3 4.51 3.45 0.96
N ILE A 4 4.57 4.07 -0.21
CA ILE A 4 3.60 3.93 -1.29
C ILE A 4 4.30 3.32 -2.49
N ASP A 5 3.69 2.30 -3.05
CA ASP A 5 4.19 1.60 -4.22
C ASP A 5 3.06 1.16 -5.14
N VAL A 6 3.39 1.01 -6.42
CA VAL A 6 2.49 0.54 -7.46
C VAL A 6 2.92 -0.86 -7.86
N ILE A 7 2.10 -1.84 -7.53
CA ILE A 7 2.28 -3.20 -8.05
C ILE A 7 1.62 -3.27 -9.43
N GLY A 8 2.46 -3.38 -10.46
CA GLY A 8 2.02 -3.43 -11.85
C GLY A 8 1.69 -4.83 -12.38
N LEU A 9 0.82 -4.85 -13.41
CA LEU A 9 0.42 -6.00 -14.24
C LEU A 9 0.10 -7.26 -13.45
N ILE A 10 -1.07 -7.24 -12.81
CA ILE A 10 -1.73 -8.49 -12.42
C ILE A 10 -2.35 -9.09 -13.68
N SER A 11 -1.75 -10.17 -14.16
CA SER A 11 -2.21 -10.93 -15.32
C SER A 11 -3.04 -12.13 -14.87
N PRO A 12 -4.20 -12.38 -15.51
CA PRO A 12 -4.80 -11.61 -16.60
C PRO A 12 -5.51 -10.34 -16.10
N LYS A 13 -5.72 -9.41 -17.03
CA LYS A 13 -6.51 -8.19 -16.81
C LYS A 13 -7.85 -8.55 -16.17
N ALA A 14 -8.21 -7.82 -15.10
CA ALA A 14 -9.52 -8.02 -14.48
C ALA A 14 -10.65 -7.81 -15.51
N SER A 15 -11.79 -8.47 -15.32
CA SER A 15 -13.01 -8.28 -16.10
C SER A 15 -13.41 -6.80 -16.18
N SER A 16 -13.20 -6.04 -15.11
CA SER A 16 -13.42 -4.59 -14.97
C SER A 16 -12.34 -3.71 -15.62
N GLY A 17 -11.25 -4.31 -16.10
CA GLY A 17 -10.14 -3.61 -16.74
C GLY A 17 -9.08 -3.05 -15.80
N HIS A 18 -9.16 -3.36 -14.51
CA HIS A 18 -8.11 -3.05 -13.54
C HIS A 18 -6.83 -3.86 -13.82
N LEU A 19 -5.68 -3.20 -13.68
CA LEU A 19 -4.35 -3.73 -14.04
C LEU A 19 -3.29 -3.49 -12.97
N PHE A 20 -3.52 -2.54 -12.07
CA PHE A 20 -2.55 -2.10 -11.07
C PHE A 20 -3.15 -2.18 -9.68
N LEU A 21 -2.30 -2.42 -8.68
CA LEU A 21 -2.59 -2.16 -7.28
C LEU A 21 -1.76 -0.97 -6.83
N LEU A 22 -2.40 0.05 -6.26
CA LEU A 22 -1.71 1.05 -5.48
C LEU A 22 -1.73 0.60 -4.02
N VAL A 23 -0.57 0.47 -3.41
CA VAL A 23 -0.40 -0.06 -2.06
C VAL A 23 0.30 0.98 -1.20
N ALA A 24 -0.22 1.21 0.00
CA ALA A 24 0.43 1.98 1.05
C ALA A 24 0.64 1.10 2.27
N ILE A 25 1.85 1.15 2.83
CA ILE A 25 2.24 0.37 4.00
C ILE A 25 2.78 1.31 5.07
N ASP A 26 2.22 1.22 6.27
CA ASP A 26 2.83 1.86 7.43
C ASP A 26 4.03 1.05 7.89
N TYR A 27 5.21 1.68 7.90
CA TYR A 27 6.46 1.02 8.24
C TYR A 27 6.53 0.56 9.68
N PHE A 28 5.79 1.19 10.59
CA PHE A 28 5.81 0.87 12.01
C PHE A 28 4.94 -0.35 12.32
N THR A 29 3.64 -0.26 12.01
CA THR A 29 2.66 -1.32 12.29
C THR A 29 2.70 -2.46 11.29
N LYS A 30 3.30 -2.23 10.11
CA LYS A 30 3.14 -3.07 8.92
C LYS A 30 1.69 -3.17 8.43
N TRP A 31 0.85 -2.20 8.81
CA TRP A 31 -0.49 -2.05 8.28
C TRP A 31 -0.43 -1.76 6.79
N ILE A 32 -1.37 -2.32 6.03
CA ILE A 32 -1.42 -2.21 4.58
C ILE A 32 -2.79 -1.68 4.16
N GLU A 33 -2.79 -0.68 3.29
CA GLU A 33 -3.95 -0.20 2.53
C GLU A 33 -3.68 -0.38 1.04
N ALA A 34 -4.69 -0.79 0.28
CA ALA A 34 -4.52 -0.96 -1.15
C ALA A 34 -5.82 -0.70 -1.92
N ILE A 35 -5.68 -0.22 -3.16
CA ILE A 35 -6.79 -0.08 -4.12
C ILE A 35 -6.41 -0.66 -5.48
N THR A 36 -7.41 -1.13 -6.22
CA THR A 36 -7.24 -1.57 -7.62
C THR A 36 -7.45 -0.41 -8.59
N LEU A 37 -6.63 -0.32 -9.64
CA LEU A 37 -6.64 0.77 -10.61
C LEU A 37 -6.56 0.26 -12.05
N ALA A 38 -7.32 0.89 -12.94
CA ALA A 38 -7.18 0.73 -14.40
C ALA A 38 -5.94 1.47 -14.94
N SER A 39 -5.64 2.65 -14.38
CA SER A 39 -4.48 3.46 -14.73
C SER A 39 -3.95 4.19 -13.50
N VAL A 40 -2.64 4.34 -13.39
CA VAL A 40 -2.01 5.06 -12.29
C VAL A 40 -1.82 6.52 -12.70
N THR A 41 -2.60 7.42 -12.11
CA THR A 41 -2.48 8.87 -12.30
C THR A 41 -2.25 9.55 -10.97
N ALA A 42 -1.58 10.71 -10.98
CA ALA A 42 -1.29 11.45 -9.76
C ALA A 42 -2.53 11.89 -8.99
N ILE A 43 -3.62 12.23 -9.71
CA ILE A 43 -4.89 12.60 -9.09
C ILE A 43 -5.44 11.42 -8.27
N VAL A 44 -5.41 10.22 -8.84
CA VAL A 44 -5.87 9.00 -8.15
C VAL A 44 -5.01 8.72 -6.91
N VAL A 45 -3.69 8.88 -7.01
CA VAL A 45 -2.78 8.70 -5.86
C VAL A 45 -3.05 9.72 -4.76
N ALA A 46 -3.25 10.99 -5.12
CA ALA A 46 -3.59 12.05 -4.17
C ALA A 46 -4.95 11.82 -3.50
N CYS A 47 -5.96 11.37 -4.25
CA CYS A 47 -7.26 10.99 -3.71
C CYS A 47 -7.16 9.83 -2.73
N PHE A 48 -6.40 8.78 -3.09
CA PHE A 48 -6.13 7.64 -2.22
C PHE A 48 -5.44 8.08 -0.92
N LEU A 49 -4.38 8.89 -1.01
CA LEU A 49 -3.69 9.42 0.17
C LEU A 49 -4.60 10.21 1.09
N LYS A 50 -5.42 11.11 0.53
CA LYS A 50 -6.32 11.94 1.31
C LYS A 50 -7.43 11.12 1.99
N ARG A 51 -8.06 10.20 1.24
CA ARG A 51 -9.23 9.44 1.70
C ARG A 51 -8.86 8.24 2.58
N ASP A 52 -7.88 7.46 2.15
CA ASP A 52 -7.61 6.14 2.72
C ASP A 52 -6.46 6.16 3.73
N ILE A 53 -5.63 7.21 3.73
CA ILE A 53 -4.52 7.36 4.68
C ILE A 53 -4.80 8.51 5.66
N ILE A 54 -4.82 9.75 5.17
CA ILE A 54 -4.90 10.94 6.05
C ILE A 54 -6.21 10.99 6.84
N ALA A 55 -7.35 10.76 6.18
CA ALA A 55 -8.65 10.86 6.82
C ALA A 55 -8.95 9.72 7.81
N GLN A 56 -8.24 8.58 7.73
CA GLN A 56 -8.48 7.40 8.55
C GLN A 56 -7.45 7.20 9.67
N TYR A 57 -6.18 7.53 9.40
CA TYR A 57 -5.04 7.16 10.24
C TYR A 57 -4.19 8.34 10.69
N GLU A 58 -4.75 9.55 10.59
CA GLU A 58 -4.08 10.84 10.83
C GLU A 58 -3.07 11.24 9.75
N VAL A 59 -2.55 12.46 9.87
CA VAL A 59 -1.57 13.04 8.95
C VAL A 59 -0.22 12.39 9.19
N PRO A 60 0.35 11.63 8.22
CA PRO A 60 1.64 11.00 8.41
C PRO A 60 2.77 12.03 8.38
N ALA A 61 3.76 11.89 9.26
CA ALA A 61 4.93 12.78 9.24
C ALA A 61 5.74 12.69 7.94
N THR A 62 5.79 11.50 7.33
CA THR A 62 6.57 11.25 6.11
C THR A 62 5.87 10.23 5.23
N ILE A 63 5.77 10.56 3.94
CA ILE A 63 5.36 9.67 2.85
C ILE A 63 6.58 9.40 1.97
N ILE A 64 6.81 8.12 1.68
CA ILE A 64 7.85 7.69 0.75
C ILE A 64 7.16 7.07 -0.47
N THR A 65 7.38 7.62 -1.66
CA THR A 65 6.91 7.01 -2.92
C THR A 65 8.07 6.38 -3.66
N ASP A 66 7.81 5.29 -4.38
CA ASP A 66 8.73 4.80 -5.38
C ASP A 66 8.97 5.86 -6.49
N ASN A 67 10.12 5.82 -7.15
CA ASN A 67 10.50 6.84 -8.14
C ASN A 67 9.83 6.61 -9.51
N ALA A 68 8.73 5.85 -9.59
CA ALA A 68 7.98 5.72 -10.82
C ALA A 68 7.41 7.09 -11.22
N LYS A 69 7.58 7.45 -12.50
CA LYS A 69 7.12 8.73 -13.08
C LYS A 69 5.62 9.02 -12.83
N ASN A 70 4.82 8.00 -12.51
CA ASN A 70 3.39 8.11 -12.25
C ASN A 70 3.05 8.53 -10.81
N LEU A 71 3.97 8.33 -9.85
CA LEU A 71 3.78 8.69 -8.44
C LEU A 71 4.39 10.04 -8.10
N ASN A 72 5.48 10.42 -8.78
CA ASN A 72 6.18 11.67 -8.53
C ASN A 72 5.61 12.78 -9.44
N ASN A 73 4.61 13.51 -8.93
CA ASN A 73 3.92 14.56 -9.67
C ASN A 73 3.53 15.71 -8.73
N LYS A 74 3.46 16.94 -9.27
CA LYS A 74 3.14 18.18 -8.55
C LYS A 74 1.90 18.07 -7.66
N VAL A 75 0.88 17.31 -8.10
CA VAL A 75 -0.35 17.12 -7.33
C VAL A 75 -0.11 16.42 -5.98
N VAL A 76 0.79 15.43 -5.95
CA VAL A 76 1.14 14.72 -4.70
C VAL A 76 2.02 15.60 -3.83
N ASP A 77 2.94 16.37 -4.42
CA ASP A 77 3.76 17.34 -3.69
C ASP A 77 2.92 18.45 -3.05
N GLU A 78 1.95 19.00 -3.79
CA GLU A 78 1.02 20.02 -3.31
C GLU A 78 0.15 19.50 -2.16
N LEU A 79 -0.35 18.27 -2.27
CA LEU A 79 -1.08 17.61 -1.18
C LEU A 79 -0.18 17.46 0.05
N CYS A 80 1.04 16.95 -0.12
CA CYS A 80 1.98 16.81 0.98
C CYS A 80 2.30 18.17 1.62
N ALA A 81 2.54 19.21 0.84
CA ALA A 81 2.78 20.56 1.32
C ALA A 81 1.57 21.12 2.11
N GLN A 82 0.34 20.92 1.61
CA GLN A 82 -0.88 21.35 2.28
C GLN A 82 -1.02 20.77 3.69
N PHE A 83 -0.69 19.49 3.85
CA PHE A 83 -0.77 18.78 5.12
C PHE A 83 0.55 18.80 5.92
N LYS A 84 1.57 19.54 5.45
CA LYS A 84 2.92 19.61 6.05
C LYS A 84 3.58 18.23 6.20
N ILE A 85 3.31 17.34 5.25
CA ILE A 85 3.89 16.01 5.17
C ILE A 85 5.23 16.10 4.46
N GLN A 86 6.27 15.49 5.03
CA GLN A 86 7.54 15.35 4.34
C GLN A 86 7.42 14.30 3.23
N HIS A 87 7.48 14.73 1.98
CA HIS A 87 7.51 13.84 0.83
C HIS A 87 8.96 13.45 0.50
N CYS A 88 9.25 12.14 0.47
CA CYS A 88 10.55 11.59 0.14
C CYS A 88 10.43 10.62 -1.04
N ASN A 89 11.27 10.76 -2.06
CA ASN A 89 11.39 9.69 -3.05
C ASN A 89 12.21 8.55 -2.45
N SER A 90 11.82 7.30 -2.73
CA SER A 90 12.67 6.16 -2.44
C SER A 90 13.97 6.33 -3.22
N SER A 91 15.06 6.58 -2.50
CA SER A 91 16.38 6.51 -3.11
C SER A 91 16.75 5.03 -3.25
N PRO A 92 17.57 4.66 -4.25
CA PRO A 92 18.21 3.33 -4.29
C PRO A 92 18.97 3.01 -2.99
N TYR A 93 19.25 4.04 -2.18
CA TYR A 93 20.08 4.01 -0.99
C TYR A 93 19.33 3.76 0.33
N ARG A 94 18.03 3.44 0.30
CA ARG A 94 17.31 2.93 1.49
C ARG A 94 16.76 1.50 1.27
N PRO A 95 17.64 0.49 1.15
CA PRO A 95 17.25 -0.88 0.81
C PRO A 95 16.25 -1.48 1.79
N GLN A 96 16.41 -1.22 3.09
CA GLN A 96 15.55 -1.79 4.14
C GLN A 96 14.07 -1.40 3.99
N MET A 97 13.81 -0.17 3.56
CA MET A 97 12.45 0.33 3.37
C MET A 97 11.83 -0.22 2.08
N ASN A 98 12.61 -0.34 1.02
CA ASN A 98 12.16 -0.99 -0.21
C ASN A 98 11.91 -2.49 0.03
N SER A 99 12.79 -3.19 0.75
CA SER A 99 12.64 -4.61 1.06
C SER A 99 11.36 -4.93 1.86
N ALA A 100 10.97 -4.04 2.79
CA ALA A 100 9.74 -4.24 3.56
C ALA A 100 8.47 -4.10 2.69
N VAL A 101 8.48 -3.12 1.78
CA VAL A 101 7.39 -2.89 0.81
C VAL A 101 7.33 -4.02 -0.21
N GLU A 102 8.48 -4.43 -0.78
CA GLU A 102 8.59 -5.57 -1.69
C GLU A 102 8.08 -6.87 -1.06
N ALA A 103 8.44 -7.15 0.20
CA ALA A 103 7.96 -8.33 0.92
C ALA A 103 6.44 -8.30 1.13
N ALA A 104 5.88 -7.14 1.47
CA ALA A 104 4.44 -6.97 1.59
C ALA A 104 3.72 -7.15 0.25
N ASN A 105 4.26 -6.56 -0.82
CA ASN A 105 3.74 -6.67 -2.18
C ASN A 105 3.76 -8.12 -2.68
N LYS A 106 4.84 -8.86 -2.38
CA LYS A 106 4.94 -10.28 -2.69
C LYS A 106 3.90 -11.11 -1.91
N ASN A 107 3.67 -10.79 -0.65
CA ASN A 107 2.70 -11.48 0.19
C ASN A 107 1.27 -11.23 -0.27
N ILE A 108 0.89 -9.98 -0.53
CA ILE A 108 -0.49 -9.65 -0.98
C ILE A 108 -0.76 -10.29 -2.35
N LYS A 109 0.21 -10.26 -3.28
CA LYS A 109 0.10 -10.93 -4.58
C LYS A 109 -0.13 -12.44 -4.40
N LYS A 110 0.63 -13.09 -3.52
CA LYS A 110 0.46 -14.52 -3.22
C LYS A 110 -0.91 -14.84 -2.59
N ILE A 111 -1.47 -13.95 -1.78
CA ILE A 111 -2.81 -14.14 -1.19
C ILE A 111 -3.88 -14.02 -2.28
N ILE A 112 -3.78 -12.99 -3.14
CA ILE A 112 -4.68 -12.79 -4.28
C ILE A 112 -4.63 -14.00 -5.22
N ASP A 113 -3.42 -14.47 -5.59
CA ASP A 113 -3.23 -15.64 -6.46
C ASP A 113 -3.87 -16.91 -5.87
N LYS A 114 -3.90 -17.07 -4.54
CA LYS A 114 -4.53 -18.21 -3.86
C LYS A 114 -6.05 -18.09 -3.75
N MET A 115 -6.57 -16.89 -3.61
CA MET A 115 -8.02 -16.65 -3.44
C MET A 115 -8.76 -16.61 -4.77
N THR A 116 -8.05 -16.44 -5.89
CA THR A 116 -8.66 -16.27 -7.19
C THR A 116 -8.81 -17.62 -7.89
N GLU A 117 -9.96 -18.29 -7.73
CA GLU A 117 -10.29 -19.53 -8.47
C GLU A 117 -10.53 -19.25 -9.97
N ASN A 118 -11.21 -18.13 -10.28
CA ASN A 118 -11.40 -17.60 -11.62
C ASN A 118 -10.65 -16.28 -11.77
N TYR A 119 -9.52 -16.31 -12.49
CA TYR A 119 -8.52 -15.23 -12.61
C TYR A 119 -9.04 -13.85 -13.07
N LYS A 120 -10.31 -13.72 -13.49
CA LYS A 120 -10.88 -12.47 -14.02
C LYS A 120 -11.39 -11.51 -12.94
N ASP A 121 -11.69 -11.98 -11.74
CA ASP A 121 -12.33 -11.16 -10.69
C ASP A 121 -11.42 -10.90 -9.48
N TRP A 122 -10.10 -11.02 -9.66
CA TRP A 122 -9.10 -10.82 -8.59
C TRP A 122 -9.25 -9.48 -7.86
N HIS A 123 -9.75 -8.44 -8.54
CA HIS A 123 -9.98 -7.13 -7.97
C HIS A 123 -11.06 -7.11 -6.88
N GLU A 124 -12.05 -7.99 -6.96
CA GLU A 124 -13.09 -8.18 -5.92
C GLU A 124 -12.54 -8.91 -4.70
N MET A 125 -11.45 -9.66 -4.87
CA MET A 125 -10.79 -10.41 -3.80
C MET A 125 -9.85 -9.54 -2.96
N LEU A 126 -9.53 -8.32 -3.39
CA LEU A 126 -8.60 -7.44 -2.69
C LEU A 126 -9.00 -7.19 -1.21
N PRO A 127 -10.27 -6.88 -0.86
CA PRO A 127 -10.65 -6.68 0.53
C PRO A 127 -10.39 -7.92 1.40
N PHE A 128 -10.67 -9.12 0.88
CA PHE A 128 -10.42 -10.38 1.56
C PHE A 128 -8.92 -10.68 1.68
N ALA A 129 -8.13 -10.34 0.65
CA ALA A 129 -6.69 -10.48 0.69
C ALA A 129 -6.04 -9.55 1.73
N LEU A 130 -6.53 -8.30 1.84
CA LEU A 130 -6.10 -7.35 2.87
C LEU A 130 -6.48 -7.86 4.27
N LEU A 131 -7.69 -8.40 4.45
CA LEU A 131 -8.12 -8.99 5.71
C LEU A 131 -7.21 -10.16 6.13
N ALA A 132 -6.93 -11.09 5.19
CA ALA A 132 -6.03 -12.20 5.45
C ALA A 132 -4.62 -11.73 5.80
N TYR A 133 -4.11 -10.69 5.13
CA TYR A 133 -2.81 -10.10 5.45
C TYR A 133 -2.78 -9.46 6.84
N ARG A 134 -3.81 -8.68 7.19
CA ARG A 134 -3.91 -7.94 8.47
C ARG A 134 -4.07 -8.85 9.68
N THR A 135 -4.67 -10.03 9.49
CA THR A 135 -4.89 -11.04 10.54
C THR A 135 -3.82 -12.13 10.58
N SER A 136 -2.93 -12.21 9.57
CA SER A 136 -1.84 -13.18 9.56
C SER A 136 -0.81 -12.88 10.65
N ILE A 137 -0.55 -13.88 11.50
CA ILE A 137 0.44 -13.82 12.58
C ILE A 137 1.85 -13.74 11.97
N ARG A 138 2.66 -12.84 12.54
CA ARG A 138 4.06 -12.66 12.22
C ARG A 138 4.91 -12.92 13.45
N THR A 139 6.02 -13.61 13.23
CA THR A 139 6.95 -14.03 14.29
C THR A 139 8.29 -13.29 14.20
N SER A 140 8.36 -12.18 13.47
CA SER A 140 9.63 -11.49 13.17
C SER A 140 10.35 -10.86 14.37
N THR A 141 9.67 -10.71 15.52
CA THR A 141 10.22 -10.09 16.73
C THR A 141 10.18 -11.02 17.96
N GLY A 142 10.04 -12.34 17.75
CA GLY A 142 10.00 -13.33 18.84
C GLY A 142 8.66 -13.41 19.60
N VAL A 143 7.81 -12.38 19.48
CA VAL A 143 6.42 -12.41 19.97
C VAL A 143 5.47 -12.48 18.78
N PRO A 144 4.57 -13.48 18.70
CA PRO A 144 3.53 -13.55 17.68
C PRO A 144 2.66 -12.28 17.72
N HIS A 145 2.62 -11.54 16.63
CA HIS A 145 1.77 -10.35 16.50
C HIS A 145 1.16 -10.29 15.10
N THR A 146 -0.02 -9.69 14.98
CA THR A 146 -0.65 -9.37 13.69
C THR A 146 -0.54 -7.88 13.42
N PRO A 147 -0.46 -7.42 12.15
CA PRO A 147 -0.54 -6.00 11.83
C PRO A 147 -1.73 -5.30 12.51
N TRP A 148 -2.87 -5.99 12.62
CA TRP A 148 -4.04 -5.53 13.36
C TRP A 148 -3.76 -5.27 14.85
N SER A 149 -3.15 -6.25 15.54
CA SER A 149 -2.86 -6.10 16.97
C SER A 149 -1.86 -4.98 17.27
N THR A 150 -0.95 -4.69 16.33
CA THR A 150 0.03 -3.60 16.47
C THR A 150 -0.60 -2.25 16.19
N ALA A 151 -1.42 -2.14 15.14
CA ALA A 151 -2.13 -0.90 14.81
C ALA A 151 -3.09 -0.49 15.93
N TRP A 152 -3.86 -1.44 16.48
CA TRP A 152 -4.81 -1.14 17.55
C TRP A 152 -4.14 -0.53 18.79
N LYS A 153 -2.94 -1.01 19.16
CA LYS A 153 -2.16 -0.47 20.29
C LYS A 153 -1.60 0.93 20.07
N GLN A 154 -1.50 1.37 18.82
CA GLN A 154 -0.98 2.70 18.49
C GLN A 154 -2.08 3.78 18.51
N PHE A 155 -3.32 3.38 18.26
CA PHE A 155 -4.48 4.29 18.20
C PHE A 155 -5.38 4.21 19.46
N SER A 156 -4.96 3.48 20.49
CA SER A 156 -5.62 3.36 21.81
C SER A 156 -4.81 4.02 22.91
#